data_AF-A0A960Y4W3-F1
#
_entry.id   AF-A0A960Y4W3-F1
#
_cell.length_a   1.000
_cell.length_b   1.000
_cell.length_c   1.000
_cell.angle_alpha   90.00
_cell.angle_beta   90.00
_cell.angle_gamma   90.00
#
_symmetry.space_group_name_H-M   'P 1'
#
loop_
_entity.id
_entity.type
_entity.pdbx_description
1 polymer ?
#
loop_
_entity_poly.entity_id
_entity_poly.type
_entity_poly.pdbx_seq_one_letter_code
_entity_poly.pdbx_strand_id
1 'polypeptide(L)'
;DRPEGKWGADSDKISDFAIPLGLALLTILDEEETPNFRRGEYSFPTPWKRYQIPFISYLTACALTACFIWLASSIWFNHRIAEEKAVFADLMRTLERPYTQFEESYANKAQEMPKELKSLSSDEFFLRINHLQNVLAEEPESFLLYPDTALVSDTLAWLASQPEVLGTSGKPQIDITTFSYQLVKRPEMRKKNEKYRIRVELDFTSQTPKAARQFHDALLAPNAFVDPKNEVKWTSKGDSYRVSFFLKNKPPRLQKRAS
;
A
#
# COMPACT_ATOMS: atom_id res chain seq x y z
N ASP A 1 -16.05 40.17 -84.23
CA ASP A 1 -15.13 41.15 -83.62
C ASP A 1 -14.25 40.50 -82.56
N ARG A 2 -13.02 40.14 -82.96
CA ARG A 2 -11.96 39.69 -82.04
C ARG A 2 -11.13 40.92 -81.66
N PRO A 3 -10.99 41.28 -80.38
CA PRO A 3 -10.05 42.32 -80.00
C PRO A 3 -8.62 41.81 -80.16
N GLU A 4 -7.90 42.43 -81.09
CA GLU A 4 -6.47 42.26 -81.31
C GLU A 4 -5.70 42.70 -80.06
N GLY A 5 -5.14 41.74 -79.33
CA GLY A 5 -4.20 41.99 -78.25
C GLY A 5 -2.89 42.52 -78.81
N LYS A 6 -2.75 43.85 -78.88
CA LYS A 6 -1.48 44.54 -79.10
C LYS A 6 -0.57 44.28 -77.89
N TRP A 7 0.34 43.31 -78.02
CA TRP A 7 1.51 43.20 -77.16
C TRP A 7 2.51 44.29 -77.57
N GLY A 8 2.22 45.53 -77.18
CA GLY A 8 3.17 46.63 -77.27
C GLY A 8 4.18 46.49 -76.14
N ALA A 9 5.25 45.74 -76.37
CA ALA A 9 6.42 45.80 -75.51
C ALA A 9 7.20 47.08 -75.86
N ASP A 10 7.42 47.96 -74.88
CA ASP A 10 8.27 49.16 -75.02
C ASP A 10 9.61 48.76 -75.64
N SER A 11 9.93 49.32 -76.83
CA SER A 11 11.17 49.02 -77.56
C SER A 11 12.41 49.27 -76.71
N ASP A 12 12.36 50.30 -75.86
CA ASP A 12 13.49 50.77 -75.07
C ASP A 12 13.81 49.82 -73.92
N LYS A 13 12.80 49.12 -73.39
CA LYS A 13 13.01 48.08 -72.38
C LYS A 13 13.58 46.81 -72.99
N ILE A 14 13.20 46.48 -74.23
CA ILE A 14 13.73 45.29 -74.92
C ILE A 14 15.21 45.48 -75.27
N SER A 15 15.63 46.69 -75.66
CA SER A 15 17.05 46.97 -75.95
C SER A 15 17.95 46.83 -74.72
N ASP A 16 17.47 47.20 -73.54
CA ASP A 16 18.25 47.08 -72.30
C ASP A 16 18.52 45.62 -71.92
N PHE A 17 17.60 44.71 -72.26
CA PHE A 17 17.80 43.27 -72.03
C PHE A 17 18.53 42.56 -73.17
N ALA A 18 18.64 43.16 -74.36
CA ALA A 18 19.28 42.54 -75.51
C ALA A 18 20.79 42.32 -75.30
N ILE A 19 21.47 43.26 -74.63
CA ILE A 19 22.91 43.16 -74.33
C ILE A 19 23.21 42.00 -73.36
N PRO A 20 22.57 41.91 -72.17
CA PRO A 20 22.84 40.79 -71.26
C PRO A 20 22.36 39.44 -71.81
N LEU A 21 21.28 39.39 -72.61
CA LEU A 21 20.87 38.17 -73.31
C LEU A 21 21.90 37.75 -74.37
N GLY A 22 22.41 38.71 -75.15
CA GLY A 22 23.45 38.46 -76.13
C GLY A 22 24.75 37.96 -75.49
N LEU A 23 25.15 38.57 -74.36
CA LEU A 23 26.29 38.12 -73.56
C LEU A 23 26.08 36.72 -72.98
N ALA A 24 24.90 36.44 -72.42
CA ALA A 24 24.56 35.12 -71.89
C ALA A 24 24.54 34.04 -72.97
N LEU A 25 24.04 34.36 -74.17
CA LEU A 25 24.06 33.44 -75.31
C LEU A 25 25.47 33.23 -75.86
N LEU A 26 26.30 34.28 -75.91
CA LEU A 26 27.71 34.16 -76.28
C LEU A 26 28.48 33.26 -75.31
N THR A 27 28.25 33.40 -73.99
CA THR A 27 28.88 32.50 -73.00
C THR A 27 28.43 31.05 -73.12
N ILE A 28 27.20 30.80 -73.58
CA ILE A 28 26.69 29.43 -73.81
C ILE A 28 27.26 28.84 -75.11
N LEU A 29 27.57 29.67 -76.11
CA LEU A 29 28.13 29.25 -77.39
C LEU A 29 29.64 29.02 -77.34
N ASP A 30 30.36 29.71 -76.45
CA ASP A 30 31.82 29.58 -76.28
C ASP A 30 32.22 28.45 -75.29
N GLU A 31 31.26 27.87 -74.57
CA GLU A 31 31.46 26.64 -73.80
C GLU A 31 31.39 25.41 -74.74
N GLU A 32 32.55 24.92 -75.21
CA GLU A 32 32.67 23.65 -75.96
C GLU A 32 32.14 22.43 -75.18
N GLU A 33 31.91 22.58 -73.87
CA GLU A 33 31.36 21.56 -72.99
C GLU A 33 30.04 21.99 -72.35
N THR A 34 28.99 22.15 -73.17
CA THR A 34 27.62 22.17 -72.61
C THR A 34 27.41 20.95 -71.71
N PRO A 35 26.99 21.10 -70.43
CA PRO A 35 26.85 19.98 -69.52
C PRO A 35 25.76 19.04 -70.03
N ASN A 36 26.18 17.97 -70.67
CA ASN A 36 25.29 17.06 -71.35
C ASN A 36 24.72 16.09 -70.31
N PHE A 37 23.62 16.47 -69.64
CA PHE A 37 22.98 15.67 -68.59
C PHE A 37 22.59 14.24 -69.04
N ARG A 38 22.51 13.99 -70.36
CA ARG A 38 22.28 12.66 -70.93
C ARG A 38 23.51 11.75 -70.94
N ARG A 39 24.73 12.27 -70.86
CA ARG A 39 25.97 11.47 -70.89
C ARG A 39 26.40 10.92 -69.53
N GLY A 40 25.72 11.30 -68.45
CA GLY A 40 26.02 10.79 -67.11
C GLY A 40 27.41 11.17 -66.61
N GLU A 41 28.04 12.20 -67.17
CA GLU A 41 29.39 12.67 -66.77
C GLU A 41 29.41 13.20 -65.32
N TYR A 42 28.25 13.61 -64.79
CA TYR A 42 28.04 13.92 -63.36
C TYR A 42 27.29 12.81 -62.59
N SER A 43 27.06 11.66 -63.20
CA SER A 43 26.53 10.51 -62.48
C SER A 43 27.64 9.93 -61.61
N PHE A 44 27.44 9.94 -60.29
CA PHE A 44 28.40 9.34 -59.37
C PHE A 44 28.57 7.86 -59.76
N PRO A 45 29.81 7.37 -59.97
CA PRO A 45 30.04 6.01 -60.45
C PRO A 45 29.46 4.93 -59.53
N THR A 46 29.21 5.27 -58.26
CA THR A 46 28.48 4.45 -57.30
C THR A 46 27.60 5.31 -56.37
N PRO A 47 26.31 5.54 -56.66
CA PRO A 47 25.47 6.41 -55.83
C PRO A 47 25.27 5.87 -54.39
N TRP A 48 25.38 4.55 -54.21
CA TRP A 48 25.22 3.88 -52.91
C TRP A 48 26.32 4.19 -51.90
N LYS A 49 27.56 4.42 -52.35
CA LYS A 49 28.69 4.72 -51.43
C LYS A 49 28.51 6.05 -50.70
N ARG A 50 27.75 6.99 -51.28
CA ARG A 50 27.42 8.29 -50.66
C ARG A 50 26.51 8.14 -49.45
N TYR A 51 25.62 7.14 -49.44
CA TYR A 51 24.70 6.90 -48.33
C TYR A 51 25.27 5.97 -47.26
N GLN A 52 26.27 5.15 -47.59
CA GLN A 52 26.89 4.23 -46.63
C GLN A 52 27.59 4.97 -45.49
N ILE A 53 28.36 6.02 -45.77
CA ILE A 53 29.06 6.80 -44.73
C ILE A 53 28.10 7.46 -43.73
N PRO A 54 27.09 8.25 -44.16
CA PRO A 54 26.14 8.85 -43.22
C PRO A 54 25.28 7.82 -42.50
N PHE A 55 24.94 6.71 -43.16
CA PHE A 55 24.18 5.62 -42.54
C PHE A 55 24.99 4.92 -41.45
N ILE A 56 26.27 4.61 -41.71
CA ILE A 56 27.18 4.04 -40.71
C ILE A 56 27.37 5.02 -39.56
N SER A 57 27.61 6.32 -39.83
CA SER A 57 27.75 7.30 -38.75
C SER A 57 26.49 7.47 -37.91
N TYR A 58 25.30 7.36 -38.53
CA TYR A 58 24.03 7.39 -37.83
C TYR A 58 23.85 6.15 -36.95
N LEU A 59 24.12 4.96 -37.49
CA LEU A 59 24.04 3.72 -36.72
C LEU A 59 25.05 3.68 -35.57
N THR A 60 26.28 4.16 -35.76
CA THR A 60 27.27 4.22 -34.68
C THR A 60 26.86 5.25 -33.63
N ALA A 61 26.32 6.41 -34.02
CA ALA A 61 25.78 7.38 -33.08
C ALA A 61 24.63 6.79 -32.26
N CYS A 62 23.69 6.06 -32.89
CA CYS A 62 22.61 5.36 -32.20
C CYS A 62 23.12 4.26 -31.26
N ALA A 63 24.12 3.49 -31.67
CA ALA A 63 24.72 2.45 -30.82
C ALA A 63 25.43 3.06 -29.61
N LEU A 64 26.14 4.18 -29.79
CA LEU A 64 26.81 4.89 -28.71
C LEU A 64 25.83 5.50 -27.72
N THR A 65 24.74 6.13 -28.20
CA THR A 65 23.71 6.67 -27.31
C THR A 65 22.98 5.56 -26.55
N ALA A 66 22.65 4.44 -27.20
CA ALA A 66 22.06 3.28 -26.54
C ALA A 66 23.00 2.71 -25.45
N CYS A 67 24.30 2.58 -25.75
CA CYS A 67 25.31 2.13 -24.79
C CYS A 67 25.42 3.09 -23.59
N PHE A 68 25.43 4.40 -23.85
CA PHE A 68 25.46 5.40 -22.80
C PHE A 68 24.22 5.34 -21.90
N ILE A 69 23.03 5.23 -22.49
CA ILE A 69 21.77 5.09 -21.74
C ILE A 69 21.78 3.80 -20.91
N TRP A 70 22.25 2.68 -21.47
CA TRP A 70 22.33 1.42 -20.76
C TRP A 70 23.30 1.50 -19.57
N LEU A 71 24.49 2.07 -19.76
CA LEU A 71 25.46 2.29 -18.67
C LEU A 71 24.88 3.21 -17.59
N ALA A 72 24.33 4.36 -17.96
CA ALA A 72 23.71 5.29 -17.03
C ALA A 72 22.56 4.64 -16.25
N SER A 73 21.70 3.87 -16.94
CA SER A 73 20.60 3.12 -16.33
C SER A 73 21.11 2.08 -15.34
N SER A 74 22.14 1.32 -15.70
CA SER A 74 22.73 0.30 -14.82
C SER A 74 23.34 0.91 -13.55
N ILE A 75 24.03 2.05 -13.67
CA ILE A 75 24.62 2.76 -12.53
C ILE A 75 23.52 3.31 -11.62
N TRP A 76 22.51 3.95 -12.22
CA TRP A 76 21.39 4.51 -11.47
C TRP A 76 20.59 3.43 -10.73
N PHE A 77 20.31 2.31 -11.39
CA PHE A 77 19.58 1.18 -10.81
C PHE A 77 20.35 0.54 -9.65
N ASN A 78 21.65 0.30 -9.82
CA ASN A 78 22.50 -0.22 -8.75
C ASN A 78 22.57 0.73 -7.55
N HIS A 79 22.62 2.04 -7.81
CA HIS A 79 22.60 3.03 -6.74
C HIS A 79 21.27 3.01 -5.97
N ARG A 80 20.14 2.96 -6.68
CA ARG A 80 18.80 2.83 -6.05
C ARG A 80 18.66 1.57 -5.20
N ILE A 81 19.11 0.43 -5.69
CA ILE A 81 19.09 -0.82 -4.91
C ILE A 81 19.94 -0.68 -3.64
N ALA A 82 21.11 -0.03 -3.74
CA ALA A 82 21.98 0.16 -2.58
C ALA A 82 21.32 1.06 -1.52
N GLU A 83 20.59 2.11 -1.92
CA GLU A 83 19.79 2.96 -1.02
C GLU A 83 18.70 2.15 -0.31
N GLU A 84 17.93 1.35 -1.04
CA GLU A 84 16.87 0.51 -0.47
C GLU A 84 17.43 -0.50 0.54
N LYS A 85 18.56 -1.13 0.21
CA LYS A 85 19.27 -2.02 1.14
C LYS A 85 19.75 -1.27 2.39
N ALA A 86 20.18 -0.02 2.27
CA ALA A 86 20.57 0.79 3.42
C ALA A 86 19.39 1.14 4.33
N VAL A 87 18.24 1.51 3.75
CA VAL A 87 16.99 1.75 4.50
C VAL A 87 16.52 0.48 5.20
N PHE A 88 16.60 -0.67 4.52
CA PHE A 88 16.30 -1.95 5.14
C PHE A 88 17.24 -2.26 6.31
N ALA A 89 18.54 -2.04 6.16
CA ALA A 89 19.50 -2.22 7.26
C ALA A 89 19.21 -1.28 8.44
N ASP A 90 18.74 -0.06 8.17
CA ASP A 90 18.32 0.89 9.21
C ASP A 90 17.03 0.44 9.91
N LEU A 91 16.04 -0.05 9.16
CA LEU A 91 14.83 -0.65 9.71
C LEU A 91 15.17 -1.84 10.62
N MET A 92 16.09 -2.71 10.22
CA MET A 92 16.53 -3.82 11.07
C MET A 92 17.16 -3.32 12.38
N ARG A 93 17.90 -2.20 12.34
CA ARG A 93 18.44 -1.57 13.56
C ARG A 93 17.35 -0.99 14.45
N THR A 94 16.33 -0.34 13.88
CA THR A 94 15.22 0.22 14.68
C THR A 94 14.35 -0.85 15.31
N LEU A 95 14.25 -2.03 14.68
CA LEU A 95 13.58 -3.21 15.25
C LEU A 95 14.42 -3.98 16.28
N GLU A 96 15.62 -3.49 16.62
CA GLU A 96 16.59 -4.16 17.50
C GLU A 96 16.97 -5.59 17.06
N ARG A 97 16.74 -5.93 15.79
CA ARG A 97 17.06 -7.25 15.22
C ARG A 97 18.20 -7.09 14.21
N PRO A 98 19.45 -7.44 14.55
CA PRO A 98 20.54 -7.37 13.58
C PRO A 98 20.24 -8.30 12.39
N TYR A 99 20.64 -7.85 11.19
CA TYR A 99 20.40 -8.58 9.94
C TYR A 99 20.86 -10.04 9.98
N THR A 100 21.96 -10.34 10.69
CA THR A 100 22.48 -11.70 10.85
C THR A 100 21.50 -12.64 11.53
N GLN A 101 20.85 -12.20 12.60
CA GLN A 101 19.84 -12.99 13.32
C GLN A 101 18.59 -13.22 12.46
N PHE A 102 18.20 -12.21 11.67
CA PHE A 102 17.10 -12.34 10.73
C PHE A 102 17.42 -13.36 9.63
N GLU A 103 18.58 -13.26 8.99
CA GLU A 103 19.00 -14.19 7.94
C GLU A 103 19.13 -15.61 8.47
N GLU A 104 19.67 -15.84 9.67
CA GLU A 104 19.66 -17.17 10.29
C GLU A 104 18.23 -17.72 10.44
N SER A 105 17.29 -16.88 10.89
CA SER A 105 15.89 -17.30 11.05
C SER A 105 15.20 -17.61 9.72
N TYR A 106 15.54 -16.84 8.67
CA TYR A 106 15.02 -17.04 7.31
C TYR A 106 15.64 -18.27 6.66
N ALA A 107 16.96 -18.38 6.69
CA ALA A 107 17.76 -19.50 6.20
C ALA A 107 17.32 -20.83 6.80
N ASN A 108 17.08 -20.88 8.12
CA ASN A 108 16.59 -22.08 8.79
C ASN A 108 15.19 -22.50 8.32
N LYS A 109 14.30 -21.55 8.02
CA LYS A 109 12.96 -21.83 7.49
C LYS A 109 12.98 -22.21 6.01
N ALA A 110 13.84 -21.56 5.22
CA ALA A 110 13.95 -21.75 3.78
C ALA A 110 14.93 -22.88 3.37
N GLN A 111 15.69 -23.44 4.32
CA GLN A 111 16.82 -24.36 4.07
C GLN A 111 17.87 -23.78 3.11
N GLU A 112 18.12 -22.48 3.19
CA GLU A 112 19.13 -21.78 2.38
C GLU A 112 20.37 -21.43 3.22
N MET A 113 21.50 -21.17 2.57
CA MET A 113 22.68 -20.61 3.24
C MET A 113 22.45 -19.12 3.53
N PRO A 114 22.90 -18.61 4.69
CA PRO A 114 22.79 -17.18 5.01
C PRO A 114 23.60 -16.36 4.00
N LYS A 115 22.97 -15.33 3.41
CA LYS A 115 23.58 -14.45 2.41
C LYS A 115 23.78 -13.05 2.98
N GLU A 116 24.88 -12.41 2.58
CA GLU A 116 25.14 -11.01 2.91
C GLU A 116 24.20 -10.07 2.15
N LEU A 117 23.76 -8.99 2.80
CA LEU A 117 22.84 -8.02 2.21
C LEU A 117 23.33 -7.45 0.87
N LYS A 118 24.65 -7.30 0.71
CA LYS A 118 25.25 -6.76 -0.51
C LYS A 118 25.13 -7.71 -1.70
N SER A 119 25.17 -9.02 -1.48
CA SER A 119 25.16 -10.03 -2.55
C SER A 119 23.75 -10.47 -2.97
N LEU A 120 22.70 -10.03 -2.27
CA LEU A 120 21.32 -10.35 -2.64
C LEU A 120 20.94 -9.76 -4.01
N SER A 121 20.30 -10.59 -4.84
CA SER A 121 19.60 -10.14 -6.04
C SER A 121 18.34 -9.34 -5.67
N SER A 122 17.76 -8.62 -6.63
CA SER A 122 16.55 -7.83 -6.40
C SER A 122 15.37 -8.72 -5.99
N ASP A 123 15.15 -9.84 -6.69
CA ASP A 123 14.07 -10.77 -6.37
C ASP A 123 14.25 -11.41 -4.99
N GLU A 124 15.48 -11.80 -4.67
CA GLU A 124 15.82 -12.34 -3.36
C GLU A 124 15.52 -11.34 -2.25
N PHE A 125 15.87 -10.07 -2.46
CA PHE A 125 15.59 -8.98 -1.51
C PHE A 125 14.09 -8.79 -1.27
N PHE A 126 13.26 -8.84 -2.33
CA PHE A 126 11.81 -8.78 -2.19
C PHE A 126 11.25 -9.94 -1.35
N LEU A 127 11.78 -11.16 -1.52
CA LEU A 127 11.37 -12.31 -0.69
C LEU A 127 11.68 -12.10 0.79
N ARG A 128 12.85 -11.50 1.12
CA ARG A 128 13.20 -11.17 2.51
C ARG A 128 12.27 -10.10 3.08
N ILE A 129 11.95 -9.06 2.32
CA ILE A 129 11.00 -8.01 2.73
C ILE A 129 9.62 -8.61 3.01
N ASN A 130 9.11 -9.46 2.11
CA ASN A 130 7.82 -10.12 2.29
C ASN A 130 7.82 -11.04 3.51
N HIS A 131 8.91 -11.78 3.74
CA HIS A 131 9.04 -12.58 4.96
C HIS A 131 9.02 -11.70 6.21
N LEU A 132 9.76 -10.59 6.22
CA LEU A 132 9.75 -9.65 7.33
C LEU A 132 8.35 -9.06 7.57
N GLN A 133 7.63 -8.70 6.52
CA GLN A 133 6.26 -8.22 6.63
C GLN A 133 5.33 -9.27 7.25
N ASN A 134 5.47 -10.54 6.86
CA ASN A 134 4.70 -11.64 7.46
C ASN A 134 5.07 -11.84 8.93
N VAL A 135 6.35 -11.77 9.29
CA VAL A 135 6.80 -11.87 10.69
C VAL A 135 6.23 -10.72 11.53
N LEU A 136 6.26 -9.49 11.03
CA LEU A 136 5.66 -8.34 11.72
C LEU A 136 4.13 -8.46 11.81
N ALA A 137 3.47 -9.01 10.80
CA ALA A 137 2.04 -9.29 10.83
C ALA A 137 1.68 -10.42 11.80
N GLU A 138 2.59 -11.36 12.04
CA GLU A 138 2.45 -12.43 13.04
C GLU A 138 2.73 -11.94 14.45
N GLU A 139 3.63 -10.96 14.63
CA GLU A 139 3.90 -10.37 15.93
C GLU A 139 2.62 -9.81 16.55
N PRO A 140 2.37 -10.09 17.85
CA PRO A 140 1.22 -9.51 18.52
C PRO A 140 1.42 -7.99 18.55
N GLU A 141 0.47 -7.24 17.97
CA GLU A 141 0.40 -5.79 18.18
C GLU A 141 0.50 -5.54 19.68
N SER A 142 1.35 -4.58 20.05
CA SER A 142 1.70 -4.25 21.42
C SER A 142 0.46 -4.33 22.33
N PHE A 143 0.60 -5.04 23.44
CA PHE A 143 -0.50 -5.22 24.39
C PHE A 143 -1.13 -3.86 24.66
N LEU A 144 -2.43 -3.74 24.39
CA LEU A 144 -3.18 -2.60 24.88
C LEU A 144 -2.93 -2.55 26.39
N LEU A 145 -2.19 -1.53 26.83
CA LEU A 145 -1.86 -1.28 28.24
C LEU A 145 -3.13 -1.26 29.09
N TYR A 146 -4.25 -0.90 28.46
CA TYR A 146 -5.57 -0.92 29.03
C TYR A 146 -6.42 -2.05 28.42
N PRO A 147 -7.03 -2.91 29.25
CA PRO A 147 -7.89 -3.98 28.75
C PRO A 147 -9.17 -3.41 28.12
N ASP A 148 -9.50 -3.85 26.91
CA ASP A 148 -10.75 -3.55 26.19
C ASP A 148 -11.95 -4.31 26.81
N THR A 149 -12.23 -4.00 28.06
CA THR A 149 -13.22 -4.69 28.88
C THR A 149 -14.30 -3.76 29.38
N ALA A 150 -15.51 -4.27 29.58
CA ALA A 150 -16.62 -3.46 30.09
C ALA A 150 -16.35 -3.00 31.52
N LEU A 151 -16.29 -1.69 31.75
CA LEU A 151 -16.04 -1.11 33.07
C LEU A 151 -17.05 -1.58 34.12
N VAL A 152 -16.59 -1.71 35.36
CA VAL A 152 -17.43 -2.09 36.51
C VAL A 152 -18.63 -1.12 36.64
N SER A 153 -18.38 0.17 36.51
CA SER A 153 -19.42 1.22 36.57
C SER A 153 -20.51 1.00 35.52
N ASP A 154 -20.13 0.68 34.29
CA ASP A 154 -21.08 0.44 33.20
C ASP A 154 -21.90 -0.83 33.45
N THR A 155 -21.26 -1.88 33.98
CA THR A 155 -21.94 -3.14 34.29
C THR A 155 -22.94 -2.99 35.43
N LEU A 156 -22.60 -2.22 36.47
CA LEU A 156 -23.50 -1.91 37.57
C LEU A 156 -24.64 -0.99 37.10
N ALA A 157 -24.36 0.02 36.29
CA ALA A 157 -25.38 0.88 35.70
C ALA A 157 -26.35 0.09 34.82
N TRP A 158 -25.84 -0.86 34.04
CA TRP A 158 -26.67 -1.76 33.23
C TRP A 158 -27.53 -2.70 34.10
N LEU A 159 -26.96 -3.29 35.16
CA LEU A 159 -27.73 -4.09 36.12
C LEU A 159 -28.83 -3.26 36.78
N ALA A 160 -28.52 -2.04 37.19
CA ALA A 160 -29.48 -1.11 37.77
C ALA A 160 -30.56 -0.67 36.77
N SER A 161 -30.30 -0.67 35.46
CA SER A 161 -31.32 -0.36 34.45
C SER A 161 -32.28 -1.51 34.16
N GLN A 162 -32.04 -2.72 34.70
CA GLN A 162 -32.92 -3.85 34.43
C GLN A 162 -34.27 -3.64 35.13
N PRO A 163 -35.40 -3.77 34.41
CA PRO A 163 -36.73 -3.54 34.97
C PRO A 163 -37.05 -4.52 36.11
N GLU A 164 -36.42 -5.68 36.11
CA GLU A 164 -36.61 -6.75 37.09
C GLU A 164 -35.85 -6.51 38.39
N VAL A 165 -34.82 -5.67 38.35
CA VAL A 165 -34.08 -5.22 39.54
C VAL A 165 -34.82 -4.06 40.21
N LEU A 166 -35.27 -3.07 39.42
CA LEU A 166 -35.96 -1.88 39.90
C LEU A 166 -37.41 -2.12 40.36
N GLY A 167 -38.06 -3.16 39.84
CA GLY A 167 -39.46 -3.46 40.09
C GLY A 167 -40.42 -2.44 39.47
N THR A 168 -41.66 -2.84 39.21
CA THR A 168 -42.69 -2.01 38.56
C THR A 168 -43.16 -0.80 39.40
N SER A 169 -42.68 -0.67 40.64
CA SER A 169 -43.16 0.31 41.63
C SER A 169 -42.03 1.10 42.30
N GLY A 170 -40.82 1.10 41.73
CA GLY A 170 -39.66 1.81 42.28
C GLY A 170 -39.11 1.23 43.58
N LYS A 171 -39.56 0.03 43.97
CA LYS A 171 -38.99 -0.76 45.08
C LYS A 171 -38.20 -1.92 44.49
N PRO A 172 -36.93 -2.10 44.89
CA PRO A 172 -36.11 -3.17 44.36
C PRO A 172 -36.75 -4.54 44.68
N GLN A 173 -36.94 -5.37 43.65
CA GLN A 173 -37.42 -6.75 43.82
C GLN A 173 -36.28 -7.74 44.08
N ILE A 174 -35.06 -7.30 43.78
CA ILE A 174 -33.82 -8.04 43.90
C ILE A 174 -32.83 -7.18 44.69
N ASP A 175 -32.36 -7.71 45.82
CA ASP A 175 -31.31 -7.11 46.62
C ASP A 175 -29.99 -7.83 46.35
N ILE A 176 -29.03 -7.12 45.77
CA ILE A 176 -27.69 -7.66 45.45
C ILE A 176 -26.83 -7.59 46.71
N THR A 177 -26.40 -8.74 47.22
CA THR A 177 -25.59 -8.83 48.45
C THR A 177 -24.10 -8.84 48.15
N THR A 178 -23.66 -9.47 47.07
CA THR A 178 -22.25 -9.51 46.68
C THR A 178 -22.10 -9.40 45.18
N PHE A 179 -21.18 -8.53 44.76
CA PHE A 179 -20.78 -8.37 43.37
C PHE A 179 -19.27 -8.57 43.26
N SER A 180 -18.85 -9.64 42.59
CA SER A 180 -17.46 -9.99 42.35
C SER A 180 -17.15 -9.83 40.86
N TYR A 181 -16.14 -9.03 40.55
CA TYR A 181 -15.69 -8.77 39.18
C TYR A 181 -14.24 -9.21 39.05
N GLN A 182 -14.00 -10.26 38.27
CA GLN A 182 -12.69 -10.89 38.17
C GLN A 182 -12.25 -11.06 36.71
N LEU A 183 -11.01 -10.66 36.44
CA LEU A 183 -10.35 -10.94 35.17
C LEU A 183 -9.83 -12.38 35.19
N VAL A 184 -10.49 -13.28 34.46
CA VAL A 184 -10.19 -14.72 34.46
C VAL A 184 -9.15 -15.08 33.40
N LYS A 185 -9.17 -14.40 32.25
CA LYS A 185 -8.16 -14.60 31.20
C LYS A 185 -7.59 -13.27 30.73
N ARG A 186 -6.28 -13.27 30.54
CA ARG A 186 -5.49 -12.16 29.96
C ARG A 186 -4.77 -12.70 28.71
N PRO A 187 -4.67 -11.92 27.62
CA PRO A 187 -3.76 -12.24 26.52
C PRO A 187 -2.35 -12.46 27.04
N GLU A 188 -1.82 -13.67 26.84
CA GLU A 188 -0.42 -14.00 27.12
C GLU A 188 0.46 -13.66 25.91
N MET A 189 1.73 -13.33 26.15
CA MET A 189 2.68 -12.98 25.07
C MET A 189 2.81 -14.04 23.98
N ARG A 190 2.53 -15.30 24.32
CA ARG A 190 2.66 -16.43 23.41
C ARG A 190 1.38 -16.73 22.61
N LYS A 191 0.23 -16.12 22.96
CA LYS A 191 -1.08 -16.49 22.41
C LYS A 191 -1.86 -15.28 21.91
N LYS A 192 -1.66 -14.97 20.63
CA LYS A 192 -2.25 -13.81 19.93
C LYS A 192 -3.77 -13.71 19.93
N ASN A 193 -4.47 -14.86 19.97
CA ASN A 193 -5.94 -14.91 19.83
C ASN A 193 -6.69 -14.93 21.18
N GLU A 194 -5.98 -14.92 22.30
CA GLU A 194 -6.63 -14.92 23.61
C GLU A 194 -7.08 -13.49 23.97
N LYS A 195 -8.39 -13.26 23.96
CA LYS A 195 -8.94 -11.98 24.38
C LYS A 195 -9.08 -11.94 25.91
N TYR A 196 -9.08 -10.74 26.49
CA TYR A 196 -9.45 -10.53 27.88
C TYR A 196 -10.81 -11.19 28.16
N ARG A 197 -10.96 -11.88 29.29
CA ARG A 197 -12.26 -12.44 29.70
C ARG A 197 -12.53 -12.09 31.15
N ILE A 198 -13.68 -11.49 31.38
CA ILE A 198 -14.12 -11.10 32.72
C ILE A 198 -15.30 -11.94 33.11
N ARG A 199 -15.21 -12.50 34.31
CA ARG A 199 -16.29 -13.21 34.97
C ARG A 199 -16.87 -12.29 36.03
N VAL A 200 -18.18 -12.15 35.99
CA VAL A 200 -18.96 -11.51 37.04
C VAL A 200 -19.63 -12.61 37.83
N GLU A 201 -19.50 -12.56 39.14
CA GLU A 201 -20.26 -13.40 40.07
C GLU A 201 -21.12 -12.49 40.93
N LEU A 202 -22.40 -12.82 40.98
CA LEU A 202 -23.42 -12.00 41.62
C LEU A 202 -24.22 -12.89 42.56
N ASP A 203 -24.19 -12.54 43.85
CA ASP A 203 -25.06 -13.13 44.87
C ASP A 203 -26.16 -12.12 45.18
N PHE A 204 -27.41 -12.58 45.13
CA PHE A 204 -28.57 -11.76 45.38
C PHE A 204 -29.68 -12.53 46.08
N THR A 205 -30.55 -11.78 46.75
CA THR A 205 -31.78 -12.28 47.34
C THR A 205 -32.97 -11.67 46.61
N SER A 206 -34.02 -12.46 46.38
CA SER A 206 -35.23 -11.97 45.71
C SER A 206 -36.45 -12.17 46.59
N GLN A 207 -37.33 -11.17 46.61
CA GLN A 207 -38.59 -11.23 47.36
C GLN A 207 -39.57 -12.25 46.76
N THR A 208 -39.47 -12.54 45.45
CA THR A 208 -40.30 -13.55 44.79
C THR A 208 -39.47 -14.44 43.87
N PRO A 209 -39.71 -15.77 43.87
CA PRO A 209 -38.99 -16.68 42.98
C PRO A 209 -39.28 -16.40 41.50
N LYS A 210 -40.41 -15.74 41.18
CA LYS A 210 -40.75 -15.32 39.83
C LYS A 210 -39.80 -14.24 39.31
N ALA A 211 -39.46 -13.24 40.13
CA ALA A 211 -38.53 -12.18 39.75
C ALA A 211 -37.11 -12.73 39.52
N ALA A 212 -36.67 -13.69 40.35
CA ALA A 212 -35.39 -14.36 40.15
C ALA A 212 -35.32 -15.12 38.81
N ARG A 213 -36.39 -15.83 38.42
CA ARG A 213 -36.46 -16.54 37.12
C ARG A 213 -36.44 -15.58 35.94
N GLN A 214 -37.18 -14.49 36.04
CA GLN A 214 -37.17 -13.44 35.02
C GLN A 214 -35.75 -12.88 34.83
N PHE A 215 -35.03 -12.62 35.94
CA PHE A 215 -33.66 -12.12 35.90
C PHE A 215 -32.69 -13.11 35.25
N HIS A 216 -32.86 -14.40 35.53
CA HIS A 216 -32.13 -15.44 34.83
C HIS A 216 -32.38 -15.43 33.32
N ASP A 217 -33.64 -15.31 32.90
CA ASP A 217 -34.01 -15.28 31.49
C ASP A 217 -33.49 -14.00 30.80
N ALA A 218 -33.49 -12.86 31.49
CA ALA A 218 -32.91 -11.61 31.03
C ALA A 218 -31.38 -11.70 30.83
N LEU A 219 -30.68 -12.48 31.66
CA LEU A 219 -29.24 -12.75 31.49
C LEU A 219 -28.94 -13.68 30.31
N LEU A 220 -29.84 -14.61 29.99
CA LEU A 220 -29.72 -15.50 28.84
C LEU A 220 -30.08 -14.81 27.51
N ALA A 221 -30.92 -13.79 27.55
CA ALA A 221 -31.27 -13.00 26.38
C ALA A 221 -30.04 -12.31 25.77
N PRO A 222 -29.95 -12.21 24.43
CA PRO A 222 -28.80 -11.61 23.75
C PRO A 222 -28.69 -10.13 24.09
N ASN A 223 -27.71 -9.80 24.94
CA ASN A 223 -27.48 -8.46 25.45
C ASN A 223 -26.15 -7.86 24.96
N ALA A 224 -26.02 -6.54 25.09
CA ALA A 224 -24.78 -5.83 24.73
C ALA A 224 -23.60 -6.16 25.67
N PHE A 225 -23.87 -6.59 26.91
CA PHE A 225 -22.88 -6.79 27.97
C PHE A 225 -22.56 -8.25 28.27
N VAL A 226 -23.55 -9.14 28.26
CA VAL A 226 -23.36 -10.57 28.55
C VAL A 226 -22.99 -11.29 27.26
N ASP A 227 -22.01 -12.20 27.30
CA ASP A 227 -21.69 -13.06 26.16
C ASP A 227 -22.54 -14.35 26.21
N PRO A 228 -23.57 -14.47 25.35
CA PRO A 228 -24.47 -15.63 25.37
C PRO A 228 -23.79 -16.92 24.86
N LYS A 229 -22.58 -16.83 24.32
CA LYS A 229 -21.83 -18.00 23.85
C LYS A 229 -21.22 -18.81 25.00
N ASN A 230 -21.04 -18.21 26.17
CA ASN A 230 -20.49 -18.89 27.33
C ASN A 230 -21.60 -19.25 28.32
N GLU A 231 -21.42 -20.36 29.03
CA GLU A 231 -22.41 -20.86 29.98
C GLU A 231 -22.60 -19.89 31.17
N VAL A 232 -23.85 -19.55 31.45
CA VAL A 232 -24.26 -18.83 32.66
C VAL A 232 -24.51 -19.88 33.74
N LYS A 233 -23.69 -19.91 34.80
CA LYS A 233 -23.93 -20.82 35.92
C LYS A 233 -24.89 -20.19 36.89
N TRP A 234 -25.94 -20.91 37.23
CA TRP A 234 -26.97 -20.50 38.18
C TRP A 234 -27.07 -21.50 39.32
N THR A 235 -27.04 -21.01 40.56
CA THR A 235 -27.21 -21.82 41.77
C THR A 235 -28.21 -21.14 42.71
N SER A 236 -29.20 -21.90 43.20
CA SER A 236 -30.21 -21.41 44.13
C SER A 236 -30.10 -22.13 45.48
N LYS A 237 -30.11 -21.39 46.58
CA LYS A 237 -30.12 -21.90 47.95
C LYS A 237 -31.15 -21.13 48.78
N GLY A 238 -32.36 -21.66 48.87
CA GLY A 238 -33.48 -20.98 49.52
C GLY A 238 -33.80 -19.65 48.84
N ASP A 239 -33.75 -18.55 49.60
CA ASP A 239 -34.00 -17.20 49.09
C ASP A 239 -32.76 -16.52 48.50
N SER A 240 -31.61 -17.19 48.55
CA SER A 240 -30.35 -16.71 47.97
C SER A 240 -30.05 -17.36 46.62
N TYR A 241 -29.68 -16.54 45.65
CA TYR A 241 -29.33 -16.93 44.29
C TYR A 241 -27.92 -16.45 43.98
N ARG A 242 -27.14 -17.30 43.32
CA ARG A 242 -25.79 -17.00 42.85
C ARG A 242 -25.72 -17.26 41.36
N VAL A 243 -25.19 -16.28 40.64
CA VAL A 243 -25.05 -16.33 39.18
C VAL A 243 -23.64 -15.97 38.78
N SER A 244 -23.05 -16.75 37.88
CA SER A 244 -21.78 -16.39 37.25
C SER A 244 -21.93 -16.36 35.74
N PHE A 245 -21.55 -15.24 35.12
CA PHE A 245 -21.57 -15.06 33.67
C PHE A 245 -20.33 -14.32 33.19
N PHE A 246 -20.07 -14.42 31.89
CA PHE A 246 -18.94 -13.73 31.25
C PHE A 246 -19.39 -12.48 30.52
N LEU A 247 -18.58 -11.43 30.62
CA LEU A 247 -18.81 -10.18 29.90
C LEU A 247 -18.24 -10.27 28.48
N LYS A 248 -18.94 -9.62 27.55
CA LYS A 248 -18.49 -9.42 26.18
C LYS A 248 -17.42 -8.32 26.17
N ASN A 249 -16.37 -8.53 25.37
CA ASN A 249 -15.38 -7.49 25.13
C ASN A 249 -15.99 -6.38 24.27
N LYS A 250 -15.84 -5.13 24.72
CA LYS A 250 -16.25 -3.97 23.94
C LYS A 250 -15.14 -3.66 22.93
N PRO A 251 -15.47 -3.21 21.70
CA PRO A 251 -14.47 -2.60 20.85
C PRO A 251 -13.83 -1.42 21.58
N PRO A 252 -12.55 -1.10 21.30
CA PRO A 252 -11.85 -0.02 21.98
C PRO A 252 -12.71 1.23 21.91
N ARG A 253 -13.08 1.77 23.07
CA ARG A 253 -13.59 3.13 23.13
C ARG A 253 -12.44 3.97 22.63
N LEU A 254 -12.53 4.46 21.40
CA LEU A 254 -11.84 5.67 21.02
C LEU A 254 -12.21 6.67 22.11
N GLN A 255 -11.30 6.90 23.06
CA GLN A 255 -11.45 7.94 24.03
C GLN A 255 -11.62 9.19 23.16
N LYS A 256 -12.86 9.67 23.04
CA LYS A 256 -13.10 11.02 22.56
C LYS A 256 -12.28 11.87 23.50
N ARG A 257 -11.12 12.33 23.02
CA ARG A 257 -10.30 13.32 23.70
C ARG A 257 -11.26 14.40 24.14
N ALA A 258 -11.44 14.52 25.46
CA ALA A 258 -12.16 15.65 26.01
C ALA A 258 -11.38 16.90 25.55
N SER A 259 -12.03 17.68 24.70
CA SER A 259 -11.69 19.07 24.41
C SER A 259 -11.93 19.92 25.64
#